data_AF-A0A969A8K5-F1
#
_entry.id   AF-A0A969A8K5-F1
#
_cell.length_a   1.000
_cell.length_b   1.000
_cell.length_c   1.000
_cell.angle_alpha   90.00
_cell.angle_beta   90.00
_cell.angle_gamma   90.00
#
_symmetry.space_group_name_H-M   'P 1'
#
loop_
_entity.id
_entity.type
_entity.pdbx_description
1 polymer ?
#
loop_
_entity_poly.entity_id
_entity_poly.type
_entity_poly.pdbx_seq_one_letter_code
_entity_poly.pdbx_strand_id
1 'polypeptide(L)'
;MDFNTKTRLQSASLHEVSCLEQIQIALAIANQSRLRSLLLNSQPALLSAHQLGAVTVHIGVPVEQESVRTDAVLDYEAIQCILTDTWAVAKSMAEKSSASQTAAQSPYSRYRPHEAITRYHSELQTLGENLSLPQAIALLSQAGFGVDQVSAVLNLPQAGWHKSWWYRLDEMGDFTIPFQRHLRTRSFADGTYTLQYRDYYPQSCPPCFKSQRRRVPLLIKVAQTSFWETLKILNHAKAALKASQAIIIGENIPDLELQGYIHQGISVFSSEQLMPNVAAANAAVSCARCDNCNCPLCGKSDSPVTACGNFEPRLGSGF
;
A
#
# COMPACT_ATOMS: atom_id res chain seq x y z
N MET A 1 -8.39 -60.40 29.46
CA MET A 1 -9.16 -59.55 30.39
C MET A 1 -8.17 -58.91 31.35
N ASP A 2 -7.93 -57.62 31.42
CA ASP A 2 -8.39 -56.48 30.64
C ASP A 2 -7.68 -55.22 31.19
N PHE A 3 -7.31 -54.28 30.30
CA PHE A 3 -6.99 -52.84 30.47
C PHE A 3 -6.00 -52.38 31.58
N ASN A 4 -4.82 -51.79 31.34
CA ASN A 4 -4.36 -50.71 30.44
C ASN A 4 -4.91 -49.30 30.76
N THR A 5 -4.16 -48.50 31.53
CA THR A 5 -4.19 -47.01 31.59
C THR A 5 -2.95 -46.54 32.36
N LYS A 6 -1.79 -46.28 31.74
CA LYS A 6 -1.37 -45.02 31.07
C LYS A 6 -1.80 -43.75 31.81
N THR A 7 -0.90 -43.22 32.63
CA THR A 7 -0.82 -41.79 32.93
C THR A 7 0.61 -41.33 32.63
N ARG A 8 0.95 -41.30 31.34
CA ARG A 8 2.08 -40.54 30.83
C ARG A 8 1.64 -39.08 30.80
N LEU A 9 2.05 -38.31 31.80
CA LEU A 9 2.19 -36.86 31.67
C LEU A 9 3.35 -36.63 30.69
N GLN A 10 3.08 -36.80 29.41
CA GLN A 10 3.91 -36.25 28.34
C GLN A 10 3.55 -34.78 28.24
N SER A 11 4.45 -33.95 28.77
CA SER A 11 4.94 -32.73 28.13
C SER A 11 4.08 -32.28 26.94
N ALA A 12 3.23 -31.28 27.17
CA ALA A 12 2.76 -30.42 26.10
C ALA A 12 4.00 -29.75 25.48
N SER A 13 4.53 -30.36 24.44
CA SER A 13 5.48 -29.73 23.53
C SER A 13 4.80 -28.50 22.96
N LEU A 14 5.36 -27.33 23.22
CA LEU A 14 5.08 -26.09 22.51
C LEU A 14 5.01 -26.43 21.01
N HIS A 15 3.82 -26.27 20.42
CA HIS A 15 3.60 -26.47 18.99
C HIS A 15 4.56 -25.56 18.22
N GLU A 16 5.47 -26.16 17.46
CA GLU A 16 6.13 -25.45 16.36
C GLU A 16 5.04 -25.00 15.39
N VAL A 17 4.65 -23.73 15.51
CA VAL A 17 3.74 -23.09 14.54
C VAL A 17 4.40 -23.22 13.17
N SER A 18 3.71 -23.82 12.21
CA SER A 18 4.26 -24.03 10.88
C SER A 18 4.62 -22.70 10.22
N CYS A 19 5.65 -22.65 9.37
CA CYS A 19 6.07 -21.40 8.70
C CYS A 19 4.90 -20.70 7.98
N LEU A 20 4.00 -21.49 7.39
CA LEU A 20 2.75 -20.99 6.79
C LEU A 20 1.87 -20.24 7.80
N GLU A 21 1.61 -20.82 8.97
CA GLU A 21 0.82 -20.19 10.02
C GLU A 21 1.51 -18.93 10.56
N GLN A 22 2.84 -18.95 10.71
CA GLN A 22 3.60 -17.77 11.16
C GLN A 22 3.48 -16.60 10.17
N ILE A 23 3.58 -16.86 8.87
CA ILE A 23 3.41 -15.84 7.82
C ILE A 23 1.97 -15.36 7.77
N GLN A 24 0.97 -16.24 7.88
CA GLN A 24 -0.44 -15.84 7.94
C GLN A 24 -0.72 -14.94 9.16
N ILE A 25 -0.20 -15.28 10.35
CA ILE A 25 -0.30 -14.44 11.54
C ILE A 25 0.40 -13.09 11.31
N ALA A 26 1.60 -13.10 10.73
CA ALA A 26 2.35 -11.89 10.44
C ALA A 26 1.61 -10.95 9.48
N LEU A 27 0.93 -11.50 8.47
CA LEU A 27 0.04 -10.74 7.58
C LEU A 27 -1.16 -10.18 8.33
N ALA A 28 -1.76 -10.97 9.24
CA ALA A 28 -2.98 -10.57 9.97
C ALA A 28 -2.74 -9.35 10.86
N ILE A 29 -1.56 -9.28 11.47
CA ILE A 29 -1.16 -8.20 12.39
C ILE A 29 -0.29 -7.14 11.72
N ALA A 30 -0.05 -7.24 10.41
CA ALA A 30 0.81 -6.30 9.69
C ALA A 30 0.21 -4.89 9.71
N ASN A 31 1.07 -3.92 10.02
CA ASN A 31 0.71 -2.51 9.87
C ASN A 31 0.70 -2.09 8.39
N GLN A 32 0.17 -0.90 8.12
CA GLN A 32 0.04 -0.39 6.75
C GLN A 32 1.39 -0.28 6.03
N SER A 33 2.48 0.06 6.72
CA SER A 33 3.81 0.15 6.09
C SER A 33 4.33 -1.22 5.63
N ARG A 34 4.14 -2.28 6.42
CA ARG A 34 4.47 -3.66 6.00
C ARG A 34 3.61 -4.14 4.84
N LEU A 35 2.30 -3.90 4.88
CA LEU A 35 1.41 -4.27 3.77
C LEU A 35 1.78 -3.52 2.47
N ARG A 36 2.20 -2.26 2.56
CA ARG A 36 2.72 -1.51 1.41
C ARG A 36 4.01 -2.13 0.88
N SER A 37 4.92 -2.55 1.76
CA SER A 37 6.18 -3.17 1.33
C SER A 37 6.00 -4.44 0.47
N LEU A 38 4.93 -5.22 0.70
CA LEU A 38 4.57 -6.36 -0.15
C LEU A 38 4.34 -5.98 -1.62
N LEU A 39 3.81 -4.79 -1.87
CA LEU A 39 3.51 -4.30 -3.23
C LEU A 39 4.70 -3.54 -3.85
N LEU A 40 5.51 -2.89 -3.01
CA LEU A 40 6.63 -2.04 -3.45
C LEU A 40 7.95 -2.80 -3.62
N ASN A 41 8.23 -3.78 -2.75
CA ASN A 41 9.52 -4.48 -2.69
C ASN A 41 9.45 -5.90 -3.27
N SER A 42 8.31 -6.32 -3.83
CA SER A 42 8.22 -7.57 -4.56
C SER A 42 9.06 -7.51 -5.84
N GLN A 43 9.37 -8.67 -6.41
CA GLN A 43 10.15 -8.80 -7.64
C GLN A 43 9.31 -9.47 -8.73
N PRO A 44 8.86 -8.74 -9.76
CA PRO A 44 8.92 -7.28 -9.91
C PRO A 44 7.98 -6.55 -8.93
N ALA A 45 8.25 -5.26 -8.70
CA ALA A 45 7.36 -4.40 -7.91
C ALA A 45 6.02 -4.26 -8.64
N LEU A 46 4.90 -4.33 -7.90
CA LEU A 46 3.58 -4.17 -8.52
C LEU A 46 3.26 -2.71 -8.81
N LEU A 47 3.73 -1.81 -7.95
CA LEU A 47 3.48 -0.38 -8.01
C LEU A 47 4.67 0.39 -7.44
N SER A 48 4.80 1.64 -7.85
CA SER A 48 5.66 2.62 -7.19
C SER A 48 5.00 3.21 -5.95
N ALA A 49 5.79 3.75 -5.02
CA ALA A 49 5.29 4.27 -3.73
C ALA A 49 4.21 5.36 -3.88
N HIS A 50 4.33 6.21 -4.90
CA HIS A 50 3.38 7.28 -5.23
C HIS A 50 2.11 6.79 -5.92
N GLN A 51 2.11 5.56 -6.46
CA GLN A 51 0.95 4.93 -7.10
C GLN A 51 0.07 4.17 -6.10
N LEU A 52 0.42 4.14 -4.82
CA LEU A 52 -0.23 3.28 -3.84
C LEU A 52 -1.00 4.09 -2.78
N GLY A 53 -2.31 3.93 -2.74
CA GLY A 53 -3.22 4.50 -1.75
C GLY A 53 -3.43 3.57 -0.56
N ALA A 54 -4.68 3.38 -0.11
CA ALA A 54 -4.97 2.44 0.98
C ALA A 54 -4.60 0.99 0.60
N VAL A 55 -4.20 0.19 1.60
CA VAL A 55 -3.90 -1.24 1.45
C VAL A 55 -4.51 -2.00 2.62
N THR A 56 -5.20 -3.09 2.31
CA THR A 56 -5.80 -4.01 3.28
C THR A 56 -5.53 -5.45 2.87
N VAL A 57 -5.51 -6.36 3.85
CA VAL A 57 -5.28 -7.79 3.61
C VAL A 57 -6.44 -8.62 4.17
N HIS A 58 -6.82 -9.66 3.43
CA HIS A 58 -7.82 -10.63 3.82
C HIS A 58 -7.20 -12.02 3.79
N ILE A 59 -7.23 -12.75 4.91
CA ILE A 59 -6.55 -14.04 5.04
C ILE A 59 -7.54 -15.18 4.84
N GLY A 60 -7.09 -16.22 4.17
CA GLY A 60 -7.82 -17.48 4.04
C GLY A 60 -9.13 -17.35 3.26
N VAL A 61 -9.19 -16.42 2.31
CA VAL A 61 -10.40 -16.15 1.51
C VAL A 61 -10.71 -17.37 0.64
N PRO A 62 -11.92 -17.96 0.76
CA PRO A 62 -12.35 -18.99 -0.16
C PRO A 62 -12.59 -18.34 -1.53
N VAL A 63 -11.95 -18.89 -2.56
CA VAL A 63 -12.23 -18.47 -3.94
C VAL A 63 -13.51 -19.18 -4.38
N GLU A 64 -14.59 -18.42 -4.57
CA GLU A 64 -15.99 -18.91 -4.66
C GLU A 64 -16.28 -19.96 -5.75
N GLN A 65 -15.31 -20.32 -6.60
CA GLN A 65 -15.55 -21.21 -7.74
C GLN A 65 -15.03 -22.64 -7.57
N GLU A 66 -14.01 -22.92 -6.75
CA GLU A 66 -13.53 -24.29 -6.47
C GLU A 66 -12.83 -24.37 -5.12
N SER A 67 -12.58 -25.57 -4.59
CA SER A 67 -11.86 -25.85 -3.33
C SER A 67 -10.38 -25.39 -3.28
N VAL A 68 -10.00 -24.45 -4.15
CA VAL A 68 -8.68 -23.82 -4.21
C VAL A 68 -8.69 -22.58 -3.30
N ARG A 69 -8.04 -22.69 -2.15
CA ARG A 69 -7.89 -21.61 -1.18
C ARG A 69 -6.62 -20.82 -1.49
N THR A 70 -6.72 -19.50 -1.59
CA THR A 70 -5.54 -18.63 -1.51
C THR A 70 -5.23 -18.33 -0.05
N ASP A 71 -3.96 -18.19 0.30
CA ASP A 71 -3.57 -17.87 1.67
C ASP A 71 -4.01 -16.47 2.08
N ALA A 72 -3.95 -15.50 1.16
CA ALA A 72 -4.50 -14.17 1.37
C ALA A 72 -4.88 -13.47 0.06
N VAL A 73 -5.59 -12.36 0.19
CA VAL A 73 -5.88 -11.41 -0.88
C VAL A 73 -5.52 -10.01 -0.37
N LEU A 74 -4.70 -9.30 -1.15
CA LEU A 74 -4.40 -7.89 -0.90
C LEU A 74 -5.35 -7.02 -1.73
N ASP A 75 -6.09 -6.16 -1.05
CA ASP A 75 -6.90 -5.12 -1.66
C ASP A 75 -6.13 -3.80 -1.53
N TYR A 76 -5.86 -3.13 -2.64
CA TYR A 76 -5.18 -1.84 -2.63
C TYR A 76 -5.77 -0.84 -3.60
N GLU A 77 -5.51 0.42 -3.34
CA GLU A 77 -5.89 1.54 -4.18
C GLU A 77 -4.73 1.95 -5.10
N ALA A 78 -4.89 1.79 -6.41
CA ALA A 78 -3.92 2.22 -7.41
C ALA A 78 -4.18 3.67 -7.82
N ILE A 79 -3.35 4.61 -7.37
CA ILE A 79 -3.42 6.04 -7.69
C ILE A 79 -2.96 6.26 -9.13
N GLN A 80 -3.79 6.93 -9.93
CA GLN A 80 -3.51 7.22 -11.35
C GLN A 80 -3.21 8.69 -11.64
N CYS A 81 -3.53 9.59 -10.69
CA CYS A 81 -3.34 11.03 -10.85
C CYS A 81 -2.78 11.63 -9.56
N ILE A 82 -1.81 12.56 -9.69
CA ILE A 82 -1.12 13.20 -8.56
C ILE A 82 -1.16 14.73 -8.71
N LEU A 83 -1.40 15.44 -7.60
CA LEU A 83 -1.41 16.90 -7.53
C LEU A 83 0.00 17.47 -7.72
N THR A 84 0.18 18.44 -8.63
CA THR A 84 1.49 19.03 -8.95
C THR A 84 2.15 19.71 -7.74
N ASP A 85 1.43 20.18 -6.74
CA ASP A 85 2.04 20.81 -5.56
C ASP A 85 2.79 19.81 -4.66
N THR A 86 2.37 18.54 -4.69
CA THR A 86 3.06 17.44 -3.99
C THR A 86 4.36 17.01 -4.68
N TRP A 87 4.58 17.44 -5.94
CA TRP A 87 5.80 17.19 -6.73
C TRP A 87 7.05 17.75 -6.07
N ALA A 88 7.00 18.94 -5.47
CA ALA A 88 8.17 19.53 -4.80
C ALA A 88 8.71 18.62 -3.68
N VAL A 89 7.81 17.89 -3.02
CA VAL A 89 8.13 16.92 -1.97
C VAL A 89 8.55 15.58 -2.57
N ALA A 90 7.84 15.07 -3.58
CA ALA A 90 8.16 13.80 -4.25
C ALA A 90 9.50 13.83 -5.00
N LYS A 91 9.82 14.94 -5.67
CA LYS A 91 11.10 15.18 -6.34
C LYS A 91 12.25 15.24 -5.33
N SER A 92 12.05 15.84 -4.16
CA SER A 92 13.06 15.83 -3.09
C SER A 92 13.36 14.43 -2.51
N MET A 93 12.42 13.49 -2.64
CA MET A 93 12.62 12.09 -2.25
C MET A 93 13.28 11.27 -3.37
N ALA A 94 12.98 11.54 -4.64
CA ALA A 94 13.61 10.89 -5.80
C ALA A 94 15.04 11.42 -6.10
N GLU A 95 15.30 12.71 -5.90
CA GLU A 95 16.59 13.36 -6.18
C GLU A 95 17.66 13.13 -5.11
N LYS A 96 17.33 12.49 -3.97
CA LYS A 96 18.36 11.99 -3.04
C LYS A 96 19.22 10.86 -3.61
N SER A 97 18.83 10.32 -4.77
CA SER A 97 19.59 9.32 -5.52
C SER A 97 20.42 9.90 -6.66
N SER A 98 20.39 11.22 -6.89
CA SER A 98 21.13 11.85 -8.01
C SER A 98 21.49 13.29 -7.68
N ALA A 99 22.73 13.48 -7.25
CA ALA A 99 23.30 14.80 -7.05
C ALA A 99 23.30 15.59 -8.37
N SER A 100 22.53 16.68 -8.43
CA SER A 100 22.97 17.96 -9.01
C SER A 100 21.97 19.06 -8.68
N GLN A 101 22.46 20.01 -7.91
CA GLN A 101 21.79 21.25 -7.55
C GLN A 101 21.62 22.14 -8.79
N THR A 102 20.46 22.77 -8.93
CA THR A 102 20.39 24.19 -9.33
C THR A 102 19.13 24.83 -8.76
N ALA A 103 19.32 26.08 -8.34
CA ALA A 103 18.55 26.81 -7.37
C ALA A 103 17.12 27.22 -7.79
N ALA A 104 16.24 27.21 -6.78
CA ALA A 104 15.19 28.19 -6.49
C ALA A 104 14.56 28.94 -7.69
N GLN A 105 13.55 28.32 -8.31
CA GLN A 105 12.45 29.05 -8.95
C GLN A 105 11.14 28.34 -8.63
N SER A 106 10.21 29.07 -8.01
CA SER A 106 8.84 28.62 -7.77
C SER A 106 8.23 28.09 -9.08
N PRO A 107 7.76 26.84 -9.12
CA PRO A 107 7.27 26.23 -10.37
C PRO A 107 6.06 26.99 -10.94
N TYR A 108 5.31 27.73 -10.12
CA TYR A 108 4.12 28.48 -10.55
C TYR A 108 4.41 29.58 -11.59
N SER A 109 5.63 30.11 -11.67
CA SER A 109 5.91 31.25 -12.56
C SER A 109 6.13 30.86 -14.04
N ARG A 110 6.30 29.57 -14.37
CA ARG A 110 6.56 29.11 -15.75
C ARG A 110 5.33 28.55 -16.48
N TYR A 111 4.17 28.43 -15.83
CA TYR A 111 2.99 27.77 -16.42
C TYR A 111 1.98 28.68 -17.13
N ARG A 112 2.21 30.01 -17.18
CA ARG A 112 1.34 30.94 -17.92
C ARG A 112 1.08 30.61 -19.40
N PRO A 113 1.95 29.90 -20.16
CA PRO A 113 1.62 29.53 -21.54
C PRO A 113 0.55 28.44 -21.66
N HIS A 114 0.26 27.68 -20.60
CA HIS A 114 -0.63 26.50 -20.65
C HIS A 114 -2.10 26.82 -20.32
N GLU A 115 -2.39 28.01 -19.80
CA GLU A 115 -3.77 28.46 -19.55
C GLU A 115 -4.56 28.71 -20.85
N ALA A 116 -3.87 28.88 -21.98
CA ALA A 116 -4.48 29.26 -23.26
C ALA A 116 -4.96 28.08 -24.13
N ILE A 117 -4.61 26.82 -23.82
CA ILE A 117 -4.93 25.67 -24.70
C ILE A 117 -5.30 24.43 -23.88
N THR A 118 -6.50 24.40 -23.32
CA THR A 118 -7.16 23.14 -22.94
C THR A 118 -8.41 22.96 -23.79
N ARG A 119 -8.23 22.49 -25.03
CA ARG A 119 -9.32 22.29 -26.00
C ARG A 119 -10.20 21.08 -25.66
N TYR A 120 -9.69 20.19 -24.82
CA TYR A 120 -10.36 18.96 -24.42
C TYR A 120 -10.71 19.02 -22.94
N HIS A 121 -11.93 18.65 -22.60
CA HIS A 121 -12.34 18.54 -21.21
C HIS A 121 -13.09 17.24 -20.96
N SER A 122 -12.97 16.72 -19.74
CA SER A 122 -13.81 15.61 -19.31
C SER A 122 -15.26 16.06 -19.15
N GLU A 123 -16.19 15.11 -19.12
CA GLU A 123 -17.48 15.37 -18.52
C GLU A 123 -17.34 15.72 -17.04
N LEU A 124 -18.39 16.31 -16.47
CA LEU A 124 -18.43 16.53 -15.04
C LEU A 124 -18.54 15.18 -14.34
N GLN A 125 -17.60 14.89 -13.46
CA GLN A 125 -17.54 13.65 -12.70
C GLN A 125 -17.82 13.93 -11.23
N THR A 126 -18.52 13.01 -10.57
CA THR A 126 -18.71 13.07 -9.12
C THR A 126 -17.66 12.23 -8.42
N LEU A 127 -16.91 12.88 -7.52
CA LEU A 127 -15.86 12.26 -6.72
C LEU A 127 -16.42 11.62 -5.44
N GLY A 128 -17.43 12.25 -4.85
CA GLY A 128 -18.20 11.67 -3.76
C GLY A 128 -19.49 12.45 -3.54
N GLU A 129 -20.54 11.74 -3.13
CA GLU A 129 -21.87 12.27 -2.87
C GLU A 129 -22.23 12.04 -1.40
N ASN A 130 -23.01 12.96 -0.83
CA ASN A 130 -23.52 12.89 0.54
C ASN A 130 -22.40 12.66 1.58
N LEU A 131 -21.24 13.28 1.36
CA LEU A 131 -20.10 13.16 2.25
C LEU A 131 -20.35 13.99 3.51
N SER A 132 -20.08 13.42 4.67
CA SER A 132 -19.91 14.23 5.89
C SER A 132 -18.67 15.12 5.77
N LEU A 133 -18.60 16.20 6.55
CA LEU A 133 -17.42 17.08 6.57
C LEU A 133 -16.10 16.32 6.79
N PRO A 134 -15.98 15.38 7.74
CA PRO A 134 -14.74 14.61 7.92
C PRO A 134 -14.37 13.75 6.70
N GLN A 135 -15.35 13.18 6.01
CA GLN A 135 -15.12 12.39 4.79
C GLN A 135 -14.63 13.28 3.64
N ALA A 136 -15.21 14.47 3.48
CA ALA A 136 -14.78 15.42 2.45
C ALA A 136 -13.35 15.92 2.70
N ILE A 137 -13.00 16.22 3.97
CA ILE A 137 -11.63 16.59 4.38
C ILE A 137 -10.67 15.44 4.10
N ALA A 138 -11.00 14.22 4.51
CA ALA A 138 -10.15 13.05 4.32
C ALA A 138 -9.87 12.80 2.83
N LEU A 139 -10.90 12.90 1.99
CA LEU A 139 -10.79 12.69 0.55
C LEU A 139 -9.86 13.72 -0.11
N LEU A 140 -10.03 15.01 0.20
CA LEU A 140 -9.18 16.07 -0.33
C LEU A 140 -7.74 15.98 0.20
N SER A 141 -7.57 15.63 1.47
CA SER A 141 -6.24 15.46 2.08
C SER A 141 -5.50 14.26 1.46
N GLN A 142 -6.19 13.14 1.22
CA GLN A 142 -5.63 11.97 0.52
C GLN A 142 -5.23 12.29 -0.93
N ALA A 143 -5.96 13.19 -1.58
CA ALA A 143 -5.61 13.74 -2.89
C ALA A 143 -4.36 14.64 -2.87
N GLY A 144 -3.81 14.96 -1.69
CA GLY A 144 -2.59 15.74 -1.53
C GLY A 144 -2.82 17.23 -1.29
N PHE A 145 -4.07 17.68 -1.10
CA PHE A 145 -4.35 19.07 -0.75
C PHE A 145 -3.91 19.38 0.69
N GLY A 146 -3.21 20.50 0.87
CA GLY A 146 -2.87 21.02 2.20
C GLY A 146 -4.11 21.52 2.95
N VAL A 147 -4.01 21.66 4.28
CA VAL A 147 -5.14 22.06 5.15
C VAL A 147 -5.82 23.35 4.68
N ASP A 148 -5.05 24.36 4.29
CA ASP A 148 -5.58 25.64 3.79
C ASP A 148 -6.30 25.47 2.44
N GLN A 149 -5.75 24.62 1.56
CA GLN A 149 -6.37 24.32 0.28
C GLN A 149 -7.67 23.54 0.46
N VAL A 150 -7.71 22.58 1.38
CA VAL A 150 -8.93 21.84 1.74
C VAL A 150 -10.01 22.81 2.21
N SER A 151 -9.67 23.72 3.13
CA SER A 151 -10.60 24.75 3.60
C SER A 151 -11.11 25.64 2.46
N ALA A 152 -10.21 26.07 1.56
CA ALA A 152 -10.58 26.89 0.41
C ALA A 152 -11.52 26.16 -0.57
N VAL A 153 -11.28 24.85 -0.81
CA VAL A 153 -12.12 24.02 -1.68
C VAL A 153 -13.50 23.79 -1.07
N LEU A 154 -13.59 23.54 0.24
CA LEU A 154 -14.86 23.25 0.91
C LEU A 154 -15.74 24.50 1.06
N ASN A 155 -15.12 25.68 1.17
CA ASN A 155 -15.82 26.97 1.34
C ASN A 155 -16.02 27.73 0.02
N LEU A 156 -15.95 27.05 -1.13
CA LEU A 156 -16.25 27.66 -2.41
C LEU A 156 -17.72 28.13 -2.48
N PRO A 157 -18.01 29.25 -3.16
CA PRO A 157 -19.40 29.60 -3.48
C PRO A 157 -20.02 28.55 -4.42
N GLN A 158 -21.34 28.50 -4.51
CA GLN A 158 -22.06 27.44 -5.26
C GLN A 158 -21.67 27.33 -6.75
N ALA A 159 -21.26 28.44 -7.37
CA ALA A 159 -20.75 28.50 -8.75
C ALA A 159 -19.21 28.52 -8.84
N GLY A 160 -18.53 28.44 -7.70
CA GLY A 160 -17.08 28.52 -7.58
C GLY A 160 -16.38 27.24 -8.04
N TRP A 161 -15.16 27.43 -8.54
CA TRP A 161 -14.26 26.36 -8.93
C TRP A 161 -12.88 26.61 -8.36
N HIS A 162 -12.31 25.60 -7.72
CA HIS A 162 -10.91 25.57 -7.35
C HIS A 162 -10.10 24.91 -8.47
N LYS A 163 -9.07 25.60 -8.97
CA LYS A 163 -8.23 25.11 -10.07
C LYS A 163 -6.90 24.62 -9.52
N SER A 164 -6.51 23.43 -9.92
CA SER A 164 -5.26 22.79 -9.51
C SER A 164 -4.61 22.07 -10.69
N TRP A 165 -3.28 21.96 -10.67
CA TRP A 165 -2.53 21.23 -11.70
C TRP A 165 -2.24 19.80 -11.25
N TRP A 166 -2.33 18.87 -12.20
CA TRP A 166 -2.21 17.44 -11.94
C TRP A 166 -1.38 16.76 -13.01
N TYR A 167 -0.77 15.65 -12.64
CA TYR A 167 -0.15 14.70 -13.55
C TYR A 167 -0.95 13.40 -13.58
N ARG A 168 -1.07 12.77 -14.75
CA ARG A 168 -1.45 11.36 -14.86
C ARG A 168 -0.17 10.52 -14.80
N LEU A 169 -0.28 9.32 -14.27
CA LEU A 169 0.76 8.32 -14.36
C LEU A 169 0.49 7.42 -15.57
N ASP A 170 1.51 7.14 -16.38
CA ASP A 170 1.39 6.13 -17.43
C ASP A 170 1.54 4.69 -16.87
N GLU A 171 1.57 3.70 -17.76
CA GLU A 171 1.68 2.29 -17.39
C GLU A 171 3.01 1.95 -16.70
N MET A 172 4.06 2.74 -16.94
CA MET A 172 5.36 2.62 -16.30
C MET A 172 5.44 3.40 -14.98
N GLY A 173 4.44 4.24 -14.70
CA GLY A 173 4.39 5.09 -13.50
C GLY A 173 5.11 6.42 -13.63
N ASP A 174 5.47 6.79 -14.87
CA ASP A 174 6.04 8.08 -15.19
C ASP A 174 4.95 9.15 -15.34
N PHE A 175 5.31 10.40 -15.05
CA PHE A 175 4.40 11.52 -15.16
C PHE A 175 4.16 11.89 -16.62
N THR A 176 2.90 11.95 -17.02
CA THR A 176 2.51 12.42 -18.35
C THR A 176 2.52 13.94 -18.44
N ILE A 177 2.03 14.48 -19.56
CA ILE A 177 1.74 15.91 -19.71
C ILE A 177 0.77 16.36 -18.59
N PRO A 178 1.04 17.49 -17.91
CA PRO A 178 0.16 17.99 -16.87
C PRO A 178 -1.19 18.45 -17.43
N PHE A 179 -2.22 18.36 -16.62
CA PHE A 179 -3.57 18.80 -16.92
C PHE A 179 -4.14 19.62 -15.76
N GLN A 180 -5.14 20.44 -16.05
CA GLN A 180 -5.78 21.27 -15.02
C GLN A 180 -7.07 20.60 -14.56
N ARG A 181 -7.24 20.44 -13.25
CA ARG A 181 -8.49 19.98 -12.65
C ARG A 181 -9.21 21.13 -11.98
N HIS A 182 -10.48 21.28 -12.34
CA HIS A 182 -11.39 22.22 -11.72
C HIS A 182 -12.27 21.42 -10.77
N LEU A 183 -12.11 21.65 -9.48
CA LEU A 183 -12.91 21.06 -8.40
C LEU A 183 -14.00 22.02 -7.98
N ARG A 184 -15.18 21.50 -7.68
CA ARG A 184 -16.25 22.24 -7.03
C ARG A 184 -16.82 21.44 -5.87
N THR A 185 -17.30 22.19 -4.89
CA THR A 185 -17.96 21.64 -3.71
C THR A 185 -19.39 22.16 -3.68
N ARG A 186 -20.35 21.27 -3.45
CA ARG A 186 -21.74 21.63 -3.15
C ARG A 186 -22.01 21.25 -1.71
N SER A 187 -22.22 22.24 -0.84
CA SER A 187 -22.72 22.03 0.51
C SER A 187 -24.25 22.05 0.50
N PHE A 188 -24.84 21.18 1.31
CA PHE A 188 -26.29 21.08 1.49
C PHE A 188 -26.67 21.48 2.91
N ALA A 189 -27.95 21.83 3.10
CA ALA A 189 -28.46 22.31 4.39
C ALA A 189 -28.40 21.25 5.51
N ASP A 190 -28.32 19.97 5.13
CA ASP A 190 -28.14 18.83 6.05
C ASP A 190 -26.68 18.65 6.52
N GLY A 191 -25.76 19.53 6.11
CA GLY A 191 -24.35 19.46 6.46
C GLY A 191 -23.55 18.46 5.63
N THR A 192 -24.14 17.91 4.56
CA THR A 192 -23.44 17.03 3.62
C THR A 192 -22.80 17.80 2.47
N TYR A 193 -21.83 17.16 1.83
CA TYR A 193 -21.03 17.71 0.76
C TYR A 193 -21.03 16.77 -0.44
N THR A 194 -21.16 17.34 -1.64
CA THR A 194 -20.88 16.64 -2.90
C THR A 194 -19.69 17.29 -3.59
N LEU A 195 -18.65 16.49 -3.85
CA LEU A 195 -17.43 16.91 -4.52
C LEU A 195 -17.49 16.49 -5.98
N GLN A 196 -17.27 17.43 -6.90
CA GLN A 196 -17.29 17.15 -8.33
C GLN A 196 -16.10 17.81 -9.01
N TYR A 197 -15.69 17.26 -10.14
CA TYR A 197 -14.57 17.81 -10.89
C TYR A 197 -14.78 17.73 -12.39
N ARG A 198 -14.03 18.57 -13.09
CA ARG A 198 -13.82 18.52 -14.53
C ARG A 198 -12.35 18.70 -14.82
N ASP A 199 -11.83 17.87 -15.72
CA ASP A 199 -10.44 17.91 -16.12
C ASP A 199 -10.30 18.59 -17.47
N TYR A 200 -9.22 19.33 -17.64
CA TYR A 200 -8.91 20.14 -18.81
C TYR A 200 -7.53 19.76 -19.34
N TYR A 201 -7.49 19.24 -20.56
CA TYR A 201 -6.32 18.63 -21.16
C TYR A 201 -5.85 19.39 -22.41
N PRO A 202 -4.54 19.41 -22.67
CA PRO A 202 -4.00 20.05 -23.86
C PRO A 202 -4.24 19.26 -25.16
N GLN A 203 -4.35 17.92 -25.10
CA GLN A 203 -4.35 17.07 -26.31
C GLN A 203 -5.48 16.04 -26.37
N SER A 204 -5.70 15.24 -25.32
CA SER A 204 -6.73 14.20 -25.32
C SER A 204 -7.24 13.97 -23.90
N CYS A 205 -8.49 13.50 -23.77
CA CYS A 205 -9.08 13.14 -22.49
C CYS A 205 -8.70 11.68 -22.16
N PRO A 206 -7.77 11.42 -21.22
CA PRO A 206 -7.53 10.08 -20.72
C PRO A 206 -8.76 9.56 -19.95
N PRO A 207 -8.92 8.22 -19.85
CA PRO A 207 -9.92 7.63 -18.97
C PRO A 207 -9.62 8.07 -17.53
N CYS A 208 -10.58 8.74 -16.90
CA CYS A 208 -10.37 9.65 -15.80
C CYS A 208 -10.28 8.98 -14.41
N PHE A 209 -9.32 9.48 -13.62
CA PHE A 209 -9.33 9.76 -12.18
C PHE A 209 -9.72 8.69 -11.15
N LYS A 210 -10.03 7.45 -11.52
CA LYS A 210 -10.30 6.48 -10.47
C LYS A 210 -8.97 5.97 -9.99
N SER A 211 -8.65 6.34 -8.76
CA SER A 211 -7.90 5.42 -7.93
C SER A 211 -8.65 4.08 -8.01
N GLN A 212 -7.99 3.07 -8.56
CA GLN A 212 -8.65 1.80 -8.84
C GLN A 212 -8.41 0.87 -7.67
N ARG A 213 -9.48 0.40 -7.03
CA ARG A 213 -9.37 -0.73 -6.14
C ARG A 213 -9.00 -1.95 -6.96
N ARG A 214 -7.83 -2.51 -6.66
CA ARG A 214 -7.31 -3.73 -7.25
C ARG A 214 -7.18 -4.78 -6.18
N ARG A 215 -7.36 -6.02 -6.60
CA ARG A 215 -7.18 -7.20 -5.77
C ARG A 215 -6.02 -8.01 -6.32
N VAL A 216 -5.18 -8.51 -5.44
CA VAL A 216 -4.05 -9.35 -5.81
C VAL A 216 -4.04 -10.58 -4.91
N PRO A 217 -4.19 -11.79 -5.48
CA PRO A 217 -4.06 -13.01 -4.71
C PRO A 217 -2.62 -13.18 -4.22
N LEU A 218 -2.50 -13.68 -3.00
CA LEU A 218 -1.25 -13.99 -2.34
C LEU A 218 -1.22 -15.45 -1.94
N LEU A 219 -0.12 -16.12 -2.29
CA LEU A 219 0.13 -17.52 -1.94
C LEU A 219 1.47 -17.63 -1.19
N ILE A 220 1.49 -18.43 -0.13
CA ILE A 220 2.68 -18.73 0.66
C ILE A 220 3.24 -20.05 0.13
N LYS A 221 4.40 -20.00 -0.55
CA LYS A 221 5.03 -21.19 -1.10
C LYS A 221 5.59 -22.05 0.03
N VAL A 222 5.09 -23.27 0.13
CA VAL A 222 5.65 -24.32 0.99
C VAL A 222 6.74 -25.06 0.20
N ALA A 223 7.84 -25.44 0.85
CA ALA A 223 9.00 -26.07 0.21
C ALA A 223 8.67 -27.37 -0.56
N GLN A 224 7.58 -28.05 -0.20
CA GLN A 224 7.16 -29.32 -0.79
C GLN A 224 6.29 -29.16 -2.04
N THR A 225 5.82 -27.95 -2.34
CA THR A 225 4.92 -27.68 -3.48
C THR A 225 5.70 -27.42 -4.76
N SER A 226 5.35 -28.15 -5.82
CA SER A 226 6.01 -27.99 -7.11
C SER A 226 5.69 -26.63 -7.75
N PHE A 227 6.58 -26.17 -8.64
CA PHE A 227 6.38 -24.95 -9.41
C PHE A 227 5.03 -24.94 -10.15
N TRP A 228 4.70 -26.06 -10.81
CA TRP A 228 3.48 -26.16 -11.63
C TRP A 228 2.20 -26.11 -10.79
N GLU A 229 2.17 -26.77 -9.63
CA GLU A 229 1.03 -26.73 -8.72
C GLU A 229 0.81 -25.31 -8.17
N THR A 230 1.90 -24.65 -7.76
CA THR A 230 1.88 -23.26 -7.29
C THR A 230 1.32 -22.33 -8.37
N LEU A 231 1.80 -22.48 -9.62
CA LEU A 231 1.35 -21.68 -10.76
C LEU A 231 -0.13 -21.95 -11.10
N LYS A 232 -0.58 -23.20 -11.03
CA LYS A 232 -1.97 -23.58 -11.28
C LYS A 232 -2.92 -22.91 -10.29
N ILE A 233 -2.57 -22.93 -8.99
CA ILE A 233 -3.34 -22.29 -7.92
C ILE A 233 -3.44 -20.78 -8.17
N LEU A 234 -2.32 -20.12 -8.46
CA LEU A 234 -2.28 -18.68 -8.70
C LEU A 234 -3.05 -18.26 -9.94
N ASN A 235 -2.93 -18.99 -11.04
CA ASN A 235 -3.67 -18.67 -12.27
C ASN A 235 -5.19 -18.82 -12.06
N HIS A 236 -5.63 -19.82 -11.29
CA HIS A 236 -7.04 -19.93 -10.90
C HIS A 236 -7.48 -18.75 -10.04
N ALA A 237 -6.68 -18.40 -9.02
CA ALA A 237 -6.98 -17.27 -8.15
C ALA A 237 -7.03 -15.93 -8.91
N LYS A 238 -6.11 -15.71 -9.85
CA LYS A 238 -6.10 -14.54 -10.74
C LYS A 238 -7.38 -14.46 -11.57
N ALA A 239 -7.78 -15.57 -12.19
CA ALA A 239 -9.00 -15.63 -13.00
C ALA A 239 -10.25 -15.32 -12.17
N ALA A 240 -10.38 -15.94 -10.99
CA ALA A 240 -11.53 -15.75 -10.11
C ALA A 240 -11.62 -14.31 -9.55
N LEU A 241 -10.48 -13.70 -9.18
CA LEU A 241 -10.44 -12.33 -8.67
C LEU A 241 -10.39 -11.25 -9.76
N LYS A 242 -10.38 -11.65 -11.05
CA LYS A 242 -10.15 -10.76 -12.21
C LYS A 242 -8.87 -9.92 -12.03
N ALA A 243 -7.85 -10.52 -11.44
CA ALA A 243 -6.56 -9.89 -11.15
C ALA A 243 -5.56 -10.16 -12.28
N SER A 244 -4.85 -9.12 -12.73
CA SER A 244 -3.79 -9.25 -13.74
C SER A 244 -2.47 -9.77 -13.15
N GLN A 245 -2.24 -9.55 -11.86
CA GLN A 245 -1.01 -9.87 -11.13
C GLN A 245 -1.31 -10.73 -9.90
N ALA A 246 -0.29 -11.43 -9.39
CA ALA A 246 -0.35 -12.21 -8.15
C ALA A 246 0.99 -12.09 -7.39
N ILE A 247 0.97 -12.39 -6.09
CA ILE A 247 2.18 -12.41 -5.25
C ILE A 247 2.41 -13.81 -4.68
N ILE A 248 3.67 -14.23 -4.71
CA ILE A 248 4.17 -15.38 -3.96
C ILE A 248 5.04 -14.88 -2.82
N ILE A 249 4.76 -15.32 -1.59
CA ILE A 249 5.69 -15.22 -0.48
C ILE A 249 6.43 -16.55 -0.35
N GLY A 250 7.75 -16.54 -0.34
CA GLY A 250 8.53 -17.76 -0.13
C GLY A 250 9.95 -17.50 0.31
N GLU A 251 10.60 -18.55 0.79
CA GLU A 251 12.03 -18.58 1.11
C GLU A 251 12.78 -19.26 -0.02
N ASN A 252 13.95 -18.72 -0.37
CA ASN A 252 14.93 -19.37 -1.24
C ASN A 252 14.32 -19.97 -2.53
N ILE A 253 13.48 -19.19 -3.22
CA ILE A 253 12.92 -19.60 -4.52
C ILE A 253 14.08 -19.69 -5.54
N PRO A 254 14.31 -20.85 -6.18
CA PRO A 254 15.39 -21.00 -7.15
C PRO A 254 15.27 -20.00 -8.29
N ASP A 255 16.40 -19.51 -8.81
CA ASP A 255 16.43 -18.48 -9.87
C ASP A 255 15.59 -18.88 -11.10
N LEU A 256 15.63 -20.15 -11.49
CA LEU A 256 14.84 -20.64 -12.62
C LEU A 256 13.33 -20.57 -12.36
N GLU A 257 12.89 -20.92 -11.14
CA GLU A 257 11.49 -20.78 -10.74
C GLU A 257 11.08 -19.31 -10.65
N LEU A 258 11.94 -18.47 -10.08
CA LEU A 258 11.73 -17.02 -9.98
C LEU A 258 11.49 -16.42 -11.37
N GLN A 259 12.37 -16.70 -12.34
CA GLN A 259 12.19 -16.25 -13.72
C GLN A 259 10.88 -16.80 -14.31
N GLY A 260 10.55 -18.07 -14.05
CA GLY A 260 9.30 -18.68 -14.47
C GLY A 260 8.06 -17.93 -13.95
N TYR A 261 8.04 -17.54 -12.67
CA TYR A 261 6.95 -16.77 -12.08
C TYR A 261 6.85 -15.35 -12.68
N ILE A 262 7.99 -14.68 -12.83
CA ILE A 262 8.04 -13.30 -13.38
C ILE A 262 7.46 -13.26 -14.79
N HIS A 263 7.82 -14.22 -15.66
CA HIS A 263 7.30 -14.29 -17.03
C HIS A 263 5.78 -14.55 -17.09
N GLN A 264 5.18 -15.07 -16.01
CA GLN A 264 3.73 -15.29 -15.88
C GLN A 264 3.01 -14.12 -15.19
N GLY A 265 3.70 -13.01 -14.96
CA GLY A 265 3.15 -11.84 -14.27
C GLY A 265 2.87 -12.10 -12.79
N ILE A 266 3.74 -12.87 -12.14
CA ILE A 266 3.69 -13.16 -10.70
C ILE A 266 4.92 -12.53 -10.05
N SER A 267 4.68 -11.76 -9.01
CA SER A 267 5.73 -11.11 -8.24
C SER A 267 6.10 -11.95 -7.02
N VAL A 268 7.39 -11.96 -6.70
CA VAL A 268 7.93 -12.74 -5.59
C VAL A 268 8.35 -11.82 -4.45
N PHE A 269 8.00 -12.19 -3.22
CA PHE A 269 8.36 -11.48 -2.00
C PHE A 269 9.04 -12.44 -1.03
N SER A 270 10.16 -11.99 -0.42
CA SER A 270 10.89 -12.80 0.55
C SER A 270 10.19 -12.81 1.90
N SER A 271 9.96 -13.99 2.48
CA SER A 271 9.37 -14.12 3.83
C SER A 271 10.22 -13.43 4.92
N GLU A 272 11.55 -13.39 4.75
CA GLU A 272 12.49 -12.76 5.70
C GLU A 272 12.20 -11.27 5.90
N GLN A 273 11.67 -10.60 4.86
CA GLN A 273 11.28 -9.20 4.94
C GLN A 273 9.97 -9.00 5.72
N LEU A 274 9.09 -10.01 5.73
CA LEU A 274 7.85 -9.98 6.50
C LEU A 274 8.08 -10.36 7.97
N MET A 275 9.00 -11.30 8.19
CA MET A 275 9.41 -11.81 9.48
C MET A 275 10.89 -11.49 9.72
N PRO A 276 11.23 -10.23 10.10
CA PRO A 276 12.60 -9.92 10.44
C PRO A 276 13.04 -10.81 11.60
N ASN A 277 14.13 -11.57 11.39
CA ASN A 277 14.78 -12.38 12.43
C ASN A 277 14.89 -11.56 13.72
N VAL A 278 14.74 -12.18 14.89
CA VAL A 278 14.74 -11.48 16.20
C VAL A 278 15.94 -10.53 16.35
N ALA A 279 17.11 -10.85 15.76
CA ALA A 279 18.27 -9.95 15.70
C ALA A 279 18.05 -8.66 14.87
N ALA A 280 17.38 -8.74 13.72
CA ALA A 280 16.99 -7.60 12.90
C ALA A 280 15.76 -6.87 13.45
N ALA A 281 14.82 -7.60 14.08
CA ALA A 281 13.69 -7.04 14.81
C ALA A 281 14.17 -6.25 16.03
N ASN A 282 15.19 -6.71 16.77
CA ASN A 282 15.79 -5.96 17.88
C ASN A 282 16.45 -4.64 17.42
N ALA A 283 16.94 -4.56 16.18
CA ALA A 283 17.40 -3.31 15.58
C ALA A 283 16.25 -2.39 15.11
N ALA A 284 15.09 -2.97 14.74
CA ALA A 284 13.90 -2.26 14.28
C ALA A 284 12.91 -1.89 15.40
N VAL A 285 12.97 -2.54 16.57
CA VAL A 285 12.21 -2.24 17.79
C VAL A 285 12.96 -1.19 18.59
N SER A 286 13.23 -0.06 17.94
CA SER A 286 13.66 1.15 18.62
C SER A 286 12.48 2.12 18.62
N CYS A 287 11.99 2.48 19.80
CA CYS A 287 10.95 3.50 19.90
C CYS A 287 11.43 4.87 19.39
N ALA A 288 12.73 5.03 19.09
CA ALA A 288 13.29 6.16 18.36
C ALA A 288 12.73 6.32 16.94
N ARG A 289 12.23 5.25 16.30
CA ARG A 289 11.65 5.25 14.94
C ARG A 289 10.15 4.91 14.91
N CYS A 290 9.45 5.11 16.03
CA CYS A 290 8.02 4.85 16.10
C CYS A 290 7.24 5.95 15.38
N ASP A 291 6.44 5.60 14.36
CA ASP A 291 5.59 6.55 13.63
C ASP A 291 4.29 6.93 14.37
N ASN A 292 4.06 6.39 15.57
CA ASN A 292 2.87 6.68 16.37
C ASN A 292 3.14 7.81 17.38
N CYS A 293 2.73 9.03 17.02
CA CYS A 293 2.92 10.24 17.82
C CYS A 293 2.23 10.20 19.20
N ASN A 294 1.24 9.32 19.38
CA ASN A 294 0.52 9.16 20.65
C ASN A 294 1.18 8.15 21.59
N CYS A 295 2.30 7.53 21.19
CA CYS A 295 3.04 6.62 22.03
C CYS A 295 3.95 7.40 23.01
N PRO A 296 3.86 7.19 24.34
CA PRO A 296 4.67 7.90 25.34
C PRO A 296 6.18 7.57 25.27
N LEU A 297 6.56 6.56 24.48
CA LEU A 297 7.93 6.15 24.22
C LEU A 297 8.45 6.59 22.84
N CYS A 298 7.63 7.26 22.02
CA CYS A 298 8.04 7.77 20.71
C CYS A 298 9.27 8.70 20.84
N GLY A 299 10.32 8.42 20.07
CA GLY A 299 11.58 9.17 20.08
C GLY A 299 12.58 8.77 21.17
N LYS A 300 12.23 7.82 22.07
CA LYS A 300 13.13 7.33 23.12
C LYS A 300 13.85 6.07 22.66
N SER A 301 15.18 6.06 22.75
CA SER A 301 16.01 4.88 22.48
C SER A 301 15.89 3.81 23.57
N ASP A 302 15.62 4.25 24.81
CA ASP A 302 15.47 3.39 25.97
C ASP A 302 14.00 2.98 26.14
N SER A 303 13.65 1.82 25.58
CA SER A 303 12.34 1.21 25.78
C SER A 303 12.44 0.07 26.80
N PRO A 304 11.38 -0.22 27.57
CA PRO A 304 11.34 -1.40 28.44
C PRO A 304 11.54 -2.71 27.67
N VAL A 305 11.21 -2.72 26.38
CA VAL A 305 11.35 -3.89 25.49
C VAL A 305 12.83 -4.16 25.16
N THR A 306 13.62 -3.11 24.93
CA THR A 306 15.08 -3.24 24.75
C THR A 306 15.80 -3.63 26.05
N ALA A 307 15.27 -3.23 27.22
CA ALA A 307 15.79 -3.66 28.52
C ALA A 307 15.52 -5.15 28.82
N CYS A 308 14.34 -5.66 28.44
CA CYS A 308 14.01 -7.09 28.62
C CYS A 308 14.72 -8.01 27.61
N GLY A 309 15.03 -7.53 26.40
CA GLY A 309 15.75 -8.33 25.39
C GLY A 309 17.20 -8.68 25.76
N ASN A 310 17.82 -7.90 26.66
CA ASN A 310 19.16 -8.16 27.20
C ASN A 310 19.15 -9.00 28.50
N PHE A 311 17.98 -9.50 28.92
CA PHE A 311 17.87 -10.30 30.12
C PHE A 311 18.23 -11.76 29.82
N GLU A 312 19.51 -12.12 29.97
CA GLU A 312 19.90 -13.53 30.09
C GLU A 312 19.38 -14.05 31.45
N PRO A 313 18.48 -15.06 31.49
CA PRO A 313 18.15 -15.71 32.74
C PRO A 313 19.41 -16.38 33.28
N ARG A 314 19.92 -15.89 34.43
CA ARG A 314 20.99 -16.56 35.16
C ARG A 314 20.52 -17.98 35.51
N LEU A 315 21.03 -18.98 34.79
CA LEU A 315 21.01 -20.36 35.27
C LEU A 315 21.85 -20.36 36.56
N GLY A 316 21.17 -20.53 37.69
CA GLY A 316 21.82 -20.60 38.99
C GLY A 316 22.84 -21.73 39.03
N SER A 317 24.11 -21.40 39.11
CA SER A 317 25.13 -22.27 39.70
C SER A 317 24.94 -22.24 41.22
N GLY A 318 24.92 -23.43 41.81
CA GLY A 318 24.43 -23.67 43.16
C GLY A 318 25.20 -23.00 44.29
N PHE A 319 24.46 -22.85 45.40
CA PHE A 319 24.91 -23.16 46.75
C PHE A 319 23.85 -24.08 47.38
#